data_AF-A0A133ZSS6-F1
#
_entry.id   AF-A0A133ZSS6-F1
#
_cell.length_a   1.000
_cell.length_b   1.000
_cell.length_c   1.000
_cell.angle_alpha   90.00
_cell.angle_beta   90.00
_cell.angle_gamma   90.00
#
_symmetry.space_group_name_H-M   'P 1'
#
loop_
_entity.id
_entity.type
_entity.pdbx_description
1 polymer ?
#
loop_
_entity_poly.entity_id
_entity_poly.type
_entity_poly.pdbx_seq_one_letter_code
_entity_poly.pdbx_strand_id
1 'polypeptide(L)'
;ELVNKIMMRWNLQVHQTTREIPIISLQKEKDSLLPLPHEKIRNRYKITTLQVKVNKQAMISYKSNQYSVPIEYIGKKLNLQVEDNYLYLYDNMKLVVSHLLSEKKLNYKEAHYEQFVKHTWNDI
;
A
#
# COMPACT_ATOMS: atom_id res chain seq x y z
N GLU A 1 -13.12 9.13 5.14
CA GLU A 1 -13.93 9.70 6.25
C GLU A 1 -15.42 9.32 6.17
N LEU A 2 -16.09 9.49 5.03
CA LEU A 2 -17.51 9.12 4.86
C LEU A 2 -17.81 7.64 5.12
N VAL A 3 -16.98 6.74 4.59
CA VAL A 3 -17.11 5.28 4.80
C VAL A 3 -17.11 4.95 6.30
N ASN A 4 -16.18 5.52 7.06
CA ASN A 4 -16.11 5.30 8.51
C ASN A 4 -17.36 5.80 9.23
N LYS A 5 -17.92 6.96 8.82
CA LYS A 5 -19.19 7.48 9.38
C LYS A 5 -20.36 6.53 9.09
N ILE A 6 -20.44 6.00 7.87
CA ILE A 6 -21.46 5.01 7.49
C ILE A 6 -21.28 3.74 8.32
N MET A 7 -20.07 3.16 8.36
CA MET A 7 -19.79 1.96 9.15
C MET A 7 -20.15 2.14 10.62
N MET A 8 -19.77 3.27 11.22
CA MET A 8 -20.06 3.55 12.63
C MET A 8 -21.56 3.70 12.89
N ARG A 9 -22.31 4.33 11.99
CA ARG A 9 -23.77 4.39 12.07
C ARG A 9 -24.40 2.99 12.07
N TRP A 10 -23.98 2.12 11.16
CA TRP A 10 -24.48 0.75 11.10
C TRP A 10 -24.10 -0.07 12.34
N ASN A 11 -22.87 0.08 12.84
CA ASN A 11 -22.39 -0.65 14.03
C ASN A 11 -23.08 -0.21 15.33
N LEU A 12 -23.66 0.99 15.37
CA LEU A 12 -24.39 1.55 16.51
C LEU A 12 -25.90 1.33 16.43
N GLN A 13 -26.43 0.96 15.26
CA GLN A 13 -27.85 0.71 15.08
C GLN A 13 -28.22 -0.70 15.54
N VAL A 14 -29.44 -0.87 16.05
CA VAL A 14 -30.00 -2.20 16.32
C VAL A 14 -30.17 -2.94 14.98
N HIS A 15 -29.51 -4.10 14.87
CA HIS A 15 -29.58 -4.92 13.68
C HIS A 15 -30.93 -5.66 13.62
N GLN A 16 -31.59 -5.65 12.46
CA GLN A 16 -32.99 -6.06 12.34
C GLN A 16 -33.23 -7.54 12.71
N THR A 17 -32.31 -8.43 12.32
CA THR A 17 -32.45 -9.88 12.52
C THR A 17 -32.06 -10.29 13.94
N THR A 18 -30.89 -9.85 14.41
CA THR A 18 -30.34 -10.24 15.71
C THR A 18 -30.95 -9.46 16.86
N ARG A 19 -31.58 -8.30 16.57
CA ARG A 19 -32.13 -7.35 17.55
C ARG A 19 -31.13 -6.84 18.57
N GLU A 20 -29.84 -6.95 18.25
CA GLU A 20 -28.75 -6.47 19.08
C GLU A 20 -27.97 -5.37 18.35
N ILE A 21 -27.20 -4.60 19.10
CA ILE A 21 -26.29 -3.59 18.55
C ILE A 21 -24.94 -4.26 18.27
N PRO A 22 -24.46 -4.28 17.01
CA PRO A 22 -23.26 -5.02 16.61
C PRO A 22 -22.02 -4.71 17.47
N ILE A 23 -21.80 -3.45 17.84
CA ILE A 23 -20.63 -3.08 18.66
C ILE A 23 -20.66 -3.69 20.06
N ILE A 24 -21.87 -3.86 20.64
CA ILE A 24 -22.06 -4.44 21.97
C ILE A 24 -21.88 -5.95 21.90
N SER A 25 -22.49 -6.61 20.90
CA SER A 25 -22.36 -8.05 20.70
C SER A 25 -20.90 -8.44 20.45
N LEU A 26 -20.19 -7.69 19.59
CA LEU A 26 -18.76 -7.89 19.36
C LEU A 26 -17.94 -7.80 20.65
N GLN A 27 -18.24 -6.84 21.53
CA GLN A 27 -17.52 -6.69 22.80
C GLN A 27 -17.71 -7.90 23.73
N LYS A 28 -18.90 -8.53 23.73
CA LYS A 28 -19.17 -9.76 24.49
C LYS A 28 -18.46 -10.97 23.88
N GLU A 29 -18.48 -11.08 22.55
CA GLU A 29 -17.86 -12.21 21.82
C GLU A 29 -16.34 -12.17 21.87
N LYS A 30 -15.76 -10.98 21.96
CA LYS A 30 -14.30 -10.76 21.95
C LYS A 30 -13.58 -11.56 23.04
N ASP A 31 -14.17 -11.71 24.21
CA ASP A 31 -13.60 -12.46 25.33
C ASP A 31 -13.60 -13.98 25.07
N SER A 32 -14.40 -14.45 24.11
CA SER A 32 -14.45 -15.87 23.68
C SER A 32 -13.46 -16.19 22.55
N LEU A 33 -12.73 -15.19 22.03
CA LEU A 33 -11.79 -15.40 20.92
C LEU A 33 -10.52 -16.12 21.37
N LEU A 34 -10.07 -17.06 20.56
CA LEU A 34 -8.78 -17.71 20.72
C LEU A 34 -7.64 -16.75 20.36
N PRO A 35 -6.44 -16.93 20.94
CA PRO A 35 -5.26 -16.16 20.56
C PRO A 35 -4.91 -16.36 19.07
N LEU A 36 -4.18 -15.40 18.51
CA LEU A 36 -3.78 -15.44 17.10
C LEU A 36 -3.03 -16.75 16.78
N PRO A 37 -3.34 -17.41 15.66
CA PRO A 37 -2.67 -18.64 15.24
C PRO A 37 -1.15 -18.47 15.10
N HIS A 38 -0.43 -19.58 15.17
CA HIS A 38 1.03 -19.58 15.03
C HIS A 38 1.48 -18.89 13.73
N GLU A 39 2.65 -18.24 13.77
CA GLU A 39 3.16 -17.43 12.67
C GLU A 39 3.22 -18.18 11.33
N LYS A 40 3.57 -19.46 11.35
CA LYS A 40 3.58 -20.35 10.16
C LYS A 40 2.23 -20.38 9.40
N ILE A 41 1.10 -20.28 10.11
CA ILE A 41 -0.23 -20.22 9.50
C ILE A 41 -0.47 -18.80 8.96
N ARG A 42 -0.18 -17.79 9.79
CA ARG A 42 -0.38 -16.37 9.43
C ARG A 42 0.44 -15.93 8.21
N ASN A 43 1.68 -16.41 8.09
CA ASN A 43 2.59 -16.06 7.00
C ASN A 43 2.08 -16.46 5.62
N ARG A 44 1.20 -17.48 5.54
CA ARG A 44 0.56 -17.88 4.27
C ARG A 44 -0.41 -16.82 3.74
N TYR A 45 -0.93 -15.96 4.61
CA TYR A 45 -1.86 -14.89 4.27
C TYR A 45 -1.18 -13.52 4.21
N LYS A 46 0.15 -13.45 4.40
CA LYS A 46 0.90 -12.20 4.23
C LYS A 46 1.18 -11.98 2.75
N ILE A 47 0.89 -10.78 2.27
CA ILE A 47 1.33 -10.34 0.95
C ILE A 47 2.86 -10.26 0.99
N THR A 48 3.53 -11.00 0.11
CA THR A 48 4.98 -10.98 0.04
C THR A 48 5.42 -9.70 -0.68
N THR A 49 6.03 -8.79 0.08
CA THR A 49 6.55 -7.53 -0.45
C THR A 49 8.06 -7.43 -0.26
N LEU A 50 8.75 -6.85 -1.23
CA LEU A 50 10.17 -6.55 -1.16
C LEU A 50 10.38 -5.08 -0.79
N GLN A 51 11.18 -4.80 0.24
CA GLN A 51 11.47 -3.41 0.61
C GLN A 51 12.57 -2.85 -0.30
N VAL A 52 12.27 -1.78 -1.04
CA VAL A 52 13.21 -1.11 -1.95
C VAL A 52 13.41 0.35 -1.56
N LYS A 53 14.64 0.86 -1.72
CA LYS A 53 14.96 2.27 -1.45
C LYS A 53 14.92 3.08 -2.74
N VAL A 54 14.31 4.26 -2.68
CA VAL A 54 14.30 5.21 -3.79
C VAL A 54 15.64 5.94 -3.86
N ASN A 55 16.24 5.98 -5.04
CA ASN A 55 17.50 6.64 -5.28
C ASN A 55 17.32 8.18 -5.40
N LYS A 56 18.44 8.92 -5.56
CA LYS A 56 18.42 10.39 -5.72
C LYS A 56 17.75 10.88 -7.01
N GLN A 57 17.55 10.00 -7.99
CA GLN A 57 16.90 10.30 -9.28
C GLN A 57 15.41 9.97 -9.26
N ALA A 58 14.81 9.81 -8.08
CA ALA A 58 13.41 9.39 -7.90
C ALA A 58 13.07 8.08 -8.64
N MET A 59 13.94 7.07 -8.52
CA MET A 59 13.71 5.74 -9.10
C MET A 59 14.00 4.60 -8.12
N ILE A 60 13.43 3.43 -8.41
CA ILE A 60 13.75 2.16 -7.76
C ILE A 60 14.30 1.17 -8.77
N SER A 61 15.10 0.22 -8.30
CA SER A 61 15.64 -0.86 -9.13
C SER A 61 14.91 -2.17 -8.85
N TYR A 62 14.50 -2.87 -9.91
CA TYR A 62 13.94 -4.22 -9.86
C TYR A 62 14.42 -5.04 -11.06
N LYS A 63 14.99 -6.23 -10.81
CA LYS A 63 15.55 -7.13 -11.84
C LYS A 63 16.40 -6.41 -12.91
N SER A 64 17.36 -5.60 -12.47
CA SER A 64 18.28 -4.85 -13.35
C SER A 64 17.64 -3.77 -14.24
N ASN A 65 16.37 -3.42 -14.01
CA ASN A 65 15.65 -2.33 -14.64
C ASN A 65 15.23 -1.31 -13.58
N GLN A 66 15.10 -0.04 -13.98
CA GLN A 66 14.72 1.04 -13.08
C GLN A 66 13.33 1.56 -13.43
N TYR A 67 12.57 1.92 -12.39
CA TYR A 67 11.21 2.41 -12.48
C TYR A 67 11.09 3.73 -11.72
N SER A 68 10.53 4.74 -12.38
CA SER A 68 10.34 6.07 -11.79
C SER A 68 9.26 6.08 -10.70
N VAL A 69 9.46 6.90 -9.69
CA VAL A 69 8.49 7.18 -8.63
C VAL A 69 8.33 8.71 -8.47
N PRO A 70 7.24 9.17 -7.84
CA PRO A 70 7.10 10.60 -7.52
C PRO A 70 8.26 11.08 -6.63
N ILE A 71 8.66 12.32 -6.85
CA ILE A 71 9.88 12.88 -6.26
C ILE A 71 9.85 12.99 -4.73
N GLU A 72 8.65 13.11 -4.15
CA GLU A 72 8.41 13.15 -2.70
C GLU A 72 8.87 11.88 -1.95
N TYR A 73 9.23 10.83 -2.69
CA TYR A 73 9.71 9.56 -2.16
C TYR A 73 11.23 9.37 -2.25
N ILE A 74 12.01 10.34 -2.75
CA ILE A 74 13.48 10.25 -2.77
C ILE A 74 14.02 9.90 -1.37
N GLY A 75 14.88 8.88 -1.29
CA GLY A 75 15.49 8.43 -0.04
C GLY A 75 14.59 7.59 0.87
N LYS A 76 13.28 7.55 0.63
CA LYS A 76 12.33 6.71 1.37
C LYS A 76 12.41 5.25 0.93
N LYS A 77 11.87 4.36 1.78
CA LYS A 77 11.72 2.94 1.48
C LYS A 77 10.27 2.66 1.12
N LEU A 78 10.05 1.92 0.04
CA LEU A 78 8.74 1.50 -0.46
C LEU A 78 8.64 -0.02 -0.46
N ASN A 79 7.41 -0.53 -0.33
CA ASN A 79 7.10 -1.94 -0.46
C ASN A 79 6.75 -2.24 -1.91
N LEU A 80 7.54 -3.11 -2.53
CA LEU A 80 7.40 -3.56 -3.91
C LEU A 80 6.66 -4.90 -3.94
N GLN A 81 5.58 -4.94 -4.71
CA GLN A 81 4.82 -6.15 -5.04
C GLN A 81 4.82 -6.34 -6.56
N VAL A 82 4.93 -7.59 -7.01
CA VAL A 82 4.83 -7.92 -8.43
C VAL A 82 3.74 -8.94 -8.63
N GLU A 83 2.79 -8.62 -9.50
CA GLU A 83 1.60 -9.43 -9.78
C GLU A 83 1.13 -9.14 -11.20
N ASP A 84 0.73 -10.16 -11.95
CA ASP A 84 0.20 -10.05 -13.32
C ASP A 84 1.02 -9.17 -14.27
N ASN A 85 2.36 -9.32 -14.22
CA ASN A 85 3.30 -8.54 -15.03
C ASN A 85 3.32 -7.03 -14.71
N TYR A 86 2.74 -6.62 -13.60
CA TYR A 86 2.83 -5.28 -13.04
C TYR A 86 3.69 -5.25 -11.78
N LEU A 87 4.36 -4.12 -11.59
CA LEU A 87 5.11 -3.76 -10.41
C LEU A 87 4.33 -2.67 -9.67
N TYR A 88 3.98 -2.92 -8.42
CA TYR A 88 3.27 -2.00 -7.55
C TYR A 88 4.19 -1.55 -6.42
N LEU A 89 4.22 -0.24 -6.18
CA LEU A 89 4.98 0.36 -5.09
C LEU A 89 4.01 0.98 -4.09
N TYR A 90 4.17 0.60 -2.83
CA TYR A 90 3.36 1.07 -1.73
C TYR A 90 4.21 1.78 -0.68
N ASP A 91 3.66 2.88 -0.17
CA ASP A 91 4.09 3.46 1.10
C ASP A 91 3.10 2.99 2.16
N ASN A 92 3.50 1.97 2.92
CA ASN A 92 2.62 1.21 3.80
C ASN A 92 1.40 0.62 3.06
N MET A 93 0.22 1.22 3.22
CA MET A 93 -1.03 0.81 2.57
C MET A 93 -1.41 1.70 1.38
N LYS A 94 -0.69 2.79 1.13
CA LYS A 94 -0.99 3.73 0.04
C LYS A 94 -0.24 3.31 -1.22
N LEU A 95 -0.98 3.04 -2.29
CA LEU A 95 -0.39 2.84 -3.61
C LEU A 95 0.25 4.15 -4.08
N VAL A 96 1.56 4.11 -4.35
CA VAL A 96 2.34 5.24 -4.85
C VAL A 96 2.32 5.25 -6.37
N VAL A 97 2.71 4.14 -6.98
CA VAL A 97 2.74 3.99 -8.44
C VAL A 97 2.69 2.51 -8.81
N SER A 98 2.08 2.23 -9.97
CA SER A 98 2.19 0.96 -10.68
C SER A 98 2.91 1.11 -12.02
N HIS A 99 3.67 0.10 -12.43
CA HIS A 99 4.35 0.04 -13.74
C HIS A 99 4.13 -1.31 -14.38
N LEU A 100 3.99 -1.36 -15.70
CA LEU A 100 4.10 -2.61 -16.43
C LEU A 100 5.57 -3.04 -16.45
N LEU A 101 5.84 -4.32 -16.18
CA LEU A 101 7.19 -4.86 -16.34
C LEU A 101 7.60 -4.81 -17.81
N SER A 102 8.84 -4.40 -18.02
CA SER A 102 9.39 -4.12 -19.34
C SER A 102 10.87 -4.48 -19.34
N GLU A 103 11.39 -4.86 -20.50
CA GLU A 103 12.82 -5.11 -20.70
C GLU A 103 13.65 -3.82 -20.80
N LYS A 104 12.99 -2.66 -20.92
CA LYS A 104 13.66 -1.36 -20.95
C LYS A 104 14.37 -1.11 -19.63
N LYS A 105 15.62 -0.64 -19.72
CA LYS A 105 16.45 -0.32 -18.55
C LYS A 105 15.90 0.82 -17.70
N LEU A 106 15.27 1.79 -18.35
CA LEU A 106 14.69 2.96 -17.71
C LEU A 106 13.20 3.04 -18.06
N ASN A 107 12.34 2.96 -17.04
CA ASN A 107 10.89 3.04 -17.19
C ASN A 107 10.37 4.29 -16.48
N TYR A 108 10.20 5.35 -17.26
CA TYR A 108 9.72 6.64 -16.79
C TYR A 108 8.23 6.83 -17.09
N LYS A 109 7.52 7.44 -16.15
CA LYS A 109 6.25 8.11 -16.42
C LYS A 109 6.51 9.58 -16.66
N GLU A 110 5.86 10.14 -17.67
CA GLU A 110 6.01 11.53 -18.09
C GLU A 110 5.79 12.51 -16.92
N ALA A 111 4.72 12.32 -16.14
CA ALA A 111 4.44 13.14 -14.97
C ALA A 111 5.58 13.17 -13.94
N HIS A 112 6.28 12.05 -13.74
CA HIS A 112 7.41 11.99 -12.81
C HIS A 112 8.63 12.73 -13.36
N TYR A 113 8.84 12.64 -14.68
CA TYR A 113 9.93 13.35 -15.34
C TYR A 113 9.74 14.87 -15.21
N GLU A 114 8.54 15.38 -15.51
CA GLU A 114 8.23 16.81 -15.36
C GLU A 114 8.44 17.30 -13.91
N GLN A 115 8.02 16.51 -12.92
CA GLN A 115 8.23 16.83 -11.50
C GLN A 115 9.72 16.86 -11.15
N PHE A 116 10.47 15.87 -11.62
CA PHE A 116 11.90 15.79 -11.38
C PHE A 116 12.65 16.98 -11.99
N VAL A 117 12.34 17.30 -13.24
CA VAL A 117 12.88 18.44 -13.96
C VAL A 117 12.58 19.73 -13.18
N LYS A 118 11.31 20.03 -12.89
CA LYS A 118 10.93 21.24 -12.12
C LYS A 118 11.65 21.36 -10.78
N HIS A 119 11.83 20.25 -10.07
CA HIS A 119 12.60 20.26 -8.82
C HIS A 119 14.07 20.62 -9.06
N THR A 120 14.73 19.95 -10.00
CA THR A 120 16.15 20.20 -10.29
C THR A 120 16.41 21.61 -10.83
N TRP A 121 15.49 22.21 -11.58
CA TRP A 121 15.63 23.60 -12.06
C TRP A 121 15.42 24.64 -10.96
N ASN A 122 14.62 24.35 -9.94
CA ASN A 122 14.43 25.24 -8.80
C ASN A 122 15.60 25.18 -7.79
N ASP A 123 16.40 24.12 -7.85
CA ASP A 123 17.58 23.92 -6.98
C ASP A 123 18.88 24.51 -7.57
N ILE A 124 18.82 25.09 -8.78
CA ILE A 124 19.92 25.78 -9.49
C ILE A 124 19.71 27.29 -9.38
#